data_AF-A0A7S4HDD8-F1
#
_entry.id   AF-A0A7S4HDD8-F1
#
_cell.length_a   1.000
_cell.length_b   1.000
_cell.length_c   1.000
_cell.angle_alpha   90.00
_cell.angle_beta   90.00
_cell.angle_gamma   90.00
#
_symmetry.space_group_name_H-M   'P 1'
#
loop_
_entity.id
_entity.type
_entity.pdbx_description
1 polymer ?
#
loop_
_entity_poly.entity_id
_entity_poly.type
_entity_poly.pdbx_seq_one_letter_code
_entity_poly.pdbx_strand_id
1 'polypeptide(L)'
;EANAARAREALQFFFSDDGAVFRGFLLDEVVRAADALSRDALTQLTLSPAAAALEALPALPGVRALNRGLIDALAPRLTASDRKVVDSIRKLTAFFLGDLDTTPAEGSAASMQSNNPALVRALAPDRAALQQAQALLPVLRENQAEMRDFGLQIAGRLTELQTRRALGFVRERVAAR
;
A
#
# COMPACT_ATOMS: atom_id res chain seq x y z
N GLU A 1 11.21 27.77 2.15
CA GLU A 1 11.61 27.62 0.74
C GLU A 1 12.68 26.56 0.51
N ALA A 2 13.81 26.55 1.23
CA ALA A 2 14.89 25.57 1.02
C ALA A 2 14.44 24.09 1.00
N ASN A 3 13.48 23.71 1.84
CA ASN A 3 12.98 22.33 1.88
C ASN A 3 12.17 21.94 0.64
N ALA A 4 11.40 22.86 0.05
CA ALA A 4 10.64 22.59 -1.16
C ALA A 4 11.55 22.50 -2.39
N ALA A 5 12.59 23.33 -2.45
CA ALA A 5 13.62 23.23 -3.48
C ALA A 5 14.37 21.89 -3.42
N ARG A 6 14.80 21.47 -2.20
CA ARG A 6 15.44 20.17 -2.00
C ARG A 6 14.52 18.99 -2.32
N ALA A 7 13.26 19.06 -1.93
CA ALA A 7 12.28 18.02 -2.26
C ALA A 7 12.06 17.91 -3.78
N ARG A 8 12.05 19.05 -4.47
CA ARG A 8 11.93 19.10 -5.93
C ARG A 8 13.13 18.45 -6.61
N GLU A 9 14.33 18.85 -6.22
CA GLU A 9 15.58 18.27 -6.73
C GLU A 9 15.63 16.75 -6.45
N ALA A 10 15.24 16.33 -5.25
CA ALA A 10 15.20 14.93 -4.88
C ALA A 10 14.17 14.12 -5.69
N LEU A 11 12.97 14.64 -5.92
CA LEU A 11 11.96 13.94 -6.75
C LEU A 11 12.37 13.92 -8.22
N GLN A 12 12.92 15.02 -8.74
CA GLN A 12 13.44 15.06 -10.11
C GLN A 12 14.56 14.05 -10.31
N PHE A 13 15.51 13.96 -9.37
CA PHE A 13 16.53 12.92 -9.38
C PHE A 13 15.92 11.52 -9.22
N PHE A 14 14.98 11.35 -8.29
CA PHE A 14 14.36 10.05 -8.01
C PHE A 14 13.61 9.50 -9.22
N PHE A 15 13.02 10.36 -10.07
CA PHE A 15 12.31 9.96 -11.28
C PHE A 15 13.12 10.07 -12.58
N SER A 16 14.35 10.59 -12.53
CA SER A 16 15.26 10.56 -13.68
C SER A 16 15.77 9.14 -13.98
N ASP A 17 16.50 8.97 -15.08
CA ASP A 17 17.15 7.70 -15.41
C ASP A 17 18.18 7.29 -14.35
N ASP A 18 18.94 8.24 -13.79
CA ASP A 18 19.90 7.99 -12.71
C ASP A 18 19.22 7.51 -11.42
N GLY A 19 17.98 7.96 -11.18
CA GLY A 19 17.15 7.53 -10.06
C GLY A 19 16.62 6.09 -10.17
N ALA A 20 16.76 5.43 -11.32
CA ALA A 20 16.17 4.11 -11.57
C ALA A 20 16.65 3.04 -10.56
N VAL A 21 17.92 3.12 -10.14
CA VAL A 21 18.48 2.21 -9.13
C VAL A 21 17.78 2.39 -7.78
N PHE A 22 17.45 3.62 -7.39
CA PHE A 22 16.72 3.90 -6.14
C PHE A 22 15.27 3.43 -6.21
N ARG A 23 14.61 3.63 -7.36
CA ARG A 23 13.25 3.11 -7.59
C ARG A 23 13.21 1.60 -7.51
N GLY A 24 14.17 0.92 -8.16
CA GLY A 24 14.31 -0.53 -8.11
C GLY A 24 14.58 -1.03 -6.69
N PHE A 25 15.54 -0.43 -5.99
CA PHE A 25 15.83 -0.76 -4.60
C PHE A 25 14.60 -0.60 -3.68
N LEU A 26 13.90 0.53 -3.79
CA LEU A 26 12.72 0.80 -2.96
C LEU A 26 11.60 -0.20 -3.25
N LEU A 27 11.36 -0.53 -4.52
CA LEU A 27 10.39 -1.55 -4.91
C LEU A 27 10.74 -2.91 -4.31
N ASP A 28 12.00 -3.33 -4.45
CA ASP A 28 12.48 -4.60 -3.89
C ASP A 28 12.37 -4.65 -2.38
N GLU A 29 12.72 -3.57 -1.69
CA GLU A 29 12.67 -3.49 -0.23
C GLU A 29 11.23 -3.52 0.28
N VAL A 30 10.29 -2.85 -0.39
CA VAL A 30 8.86 -2.92 -0.05
C VAL A 30 8.32 -4.34 -0.21
N VAL A 31 8.69 -5.03 -1.29
CA VAL A 31 8.30 -6.43 -1.51
C VAL A 31 8.93 -7.36 -0.48
N ARG A 32 10.21 -7.18 -0.14
CA ARG A 32 10.90 -7.96 0.90
C ARG A 32 10.29 -7.73 2.28
N ALA A 33 9.98 -6.49 2.62
CA ALA A 33 9.30 -6.15 3.87
C ALA A 33 7.90 -6.82 3.93
N ALA A 34 7.15 -6.80 2.83
CA ALA A 34 5.86 -7.49 2.73
C ALA A 34 6.00 -9.02 2.78
N ASP A 35 7.06 -9.59 2.21
CA ASP A 35 7.36 -11.01 2.29
C ASP A 35 7.77 -11.43 3.72
N ALA A 36 8.45 -10.57 4.46
CA ALA A 36 8.75 -10.83 5.87
C ALA A 36 7.51 -10.83 6.79
N LEU A 37 6.35 -10.33 6.32
CA LEU A 37 5.13 -10.27 7.11
C LEU A 37 4.52 -11.65 7.38
N SER A 38 3.91 -11.76 8.56
CA SER A 38 3.03 -12.86 8.90
C SER A 38 1.81 -12.93 7.97
N ARG A 39 1.22 -14.12 7.88
CA ARG A 39 0.06 -14.38 6.99
C ARG A 39 -1.09 -13.41 7.25
N ASP A 40 -1.39 -13.14 8.52
CA ASP A 40 -2.47 -12.25 8.94
C ASP A 40 -2.15 -10.75 8.72
N ALA A 41 -0.87 -10.40 8.64
CA ALA A 41 -0.46 -9.04 8.29
C ALA A 41 -0.51 -8.80 6.77
N LEU A 42 -0.22 -9.82 5.97
CA LEU A 42 -0.31 -9.72 4.51
C LEU A 42 -1.77 -9.66 4.02
N THR A 43 -2.71 -10.34 4.69
CA THR A 43 -4.15 -10.22 4.38
C THR A 43 -4.67 -8.80 4.65
N GLN A 44 -4.04 -8.04 5.55
CA GLN A 44 -4.35 -6.62 5.72
C GLN A 44 -3.75 -5.75 4.60
N LEU A 45 -2.71 -6.19 3.92
CA LEU A 45 -2.22 -5.54 2.70
C LEU A 45 -3.07 -5.85 1.46
N THR A 46 -4.30 -6.35 1.61
CA THR A 46 -5.22 -6.59 0.50
C THR A 46 -5.57 -5.26 -0.19
N LEU A 47 -4.76 -4.91 -1.18
CA LEU A 47 -4.96 -3.79 -2.11
C LEU A 47 -5.89 -4.18 -3.27
N SER A 48 -6.42 -5.40 -3.27
CA SER A 48 -7.15 -5.99 -4.37
C SER A 48 -8.66 -5.97 -4.12
N PRO A 49 -9.45 -5.27 -4.97
CA PRO A 49 -10.91 -5.40 -4.95
C PRO A 49 -11.39 -6.82 -5.24
N ALA A 50 -10.55 -7.71 -5.81
CA ALA A 50 -10.88 -9.11 -6.03
C ALA A 50 -10.94 -9.91 -4.71
N ALA A 51 -10.15 -9.56 -3.69
CA ALA A 51 -10.26 -10.17 -2.36
C ALA A 51 -11.57 -9.79 -1.68
N ALA A 52 -11.98 -8.52 -1.81
CA ALA A 52 -13.30 -8.05 -1.36
C ALA A 52 -14.45 -8.71 -2.16
N ALA A 53 -14.26 -8.93 -3.47
CA ALA A 53 -15.25 -9.62 -4.31
C ALA A 53 -15.38 -11.12 -3.97
N LEU A 54 -14.28 -11.78 -3.60
CA LEU A 54 -14.30 -13.15 -3.06
C LEU A 54 -15.03 -13.23 -1.72
N GLU A 55 -14.98 -12.17 -0.90
CA GLU A 55 -15.78 -12.04 0.32
C GLU A 55 -17.27 -11.79 0.05
N ALA A 56 -17.59 -11.18 -1.10
CA ALA A 56 -18.93 -10.87 -1.57
C ALA A 56 -19.63 -12.06 -2.29
N LEU A 57 -18.89 -13.14 -2.61
CA LEU A 57 -19.51 -14.37 -3.11
C LEU A 57 -20.29 -15.07 -1.98
N PRO A 58 -21.52 -15.55 -2.24
CA PRO A 58 -22.31 -16.24 -1.23
C PRO A 58 -21.65 -17.58 -0.86
N ALA A 59 -20.89 -17.57 0.23
CA ALA A 59 -20.34 -18.78 0.81
C ALA A 59 -21.44 -19.58 1.52
N LEU A 60 -21.55 -20.87 1.20
CA LEU A 60 -22.44 -21.79 1.90
C LEU A 60 -22.18 -21.75 3.42
N PRO A 61 -23.23 -21.60 4.25
CA PRO A 61 -23.12 -21.23 5.67
C PRO A 61 -22.26 -22.17 6.54
N GLY A 62 -22.07 -23.43 6.15
CA GLY A 62 -21.22 -24.40 6.87
C GLY A 62 -19.73 -24.37 6.50
N VAL A 63 -19.37 -23.90 5.30
CA VAL A 63 -17.98 -23.94 4.80
C VAL A 63 -17.16 -22.77 5.36
N ARG A 64 -17.81 -21.62 5.59
CA ARG A 64 -17.18 -20.40 6.11
C ARG A 64 -16.73 -20.56 7.58
N ALA A 65 -17.52 -21.26 8.41
CA ALA A 65 -17.21 -21.48 9.82
C ALA A 65 -16.03 -22.44 10.02
N LEU A 66 -15.97 -23.53 9.23
CA LEU A 66 -14.87 -24.49 9.27
C LEU A 66 -13.56 -23.90 8.75
N ASN A 67 -13.61 -23.12 7.65
CA ASN A 67 -12.41 -22.46 7.13
C ASN A 67 -11.90 -21.35 8.06
N ARG A 68 -12.77 -20.51 8.64
CA ARG A 68 -12.33 -19.41 9.52
C ARG A 68 -11.69 -19.94 10.80
N GLY A 69 -12.27 -20.97 11.43
CA GLY A 69 -11.69 -21.58 12.64
C GLY A 69 -10.33 -22.25 12.39
N LEU A 70 -10.11 -22.83 11.21
CA LEU A 70 -8.82 -23.42 10.84
C LEU A 70 -7.78 -22.39 10.40
N ILE A 71 -8.21 -21.27 9.80
CA ILE A 71 -7.35 -20.14 9.44
C ILE A 71 -6.91 -19.38 10.70
N ASP A 72 -7.83 -19.12 11.64
CA ASP A 72 -7.55 -18.47 12.92
C ASP A 72 -6.64 -19.32 13.82
N ALA A 73 -6.74 -20.65 13.75
CA ALA A 73 -5.88 -21.56 14.52
C ALA A 73 -4.45 -21.70 13.95
N LEU A 74 -4.24 -21.36 12.68
CA LEU A 74 -2.96 -21.52 11.96
C LEU A 74 -2.29 -20.18 11.60
N ALA A 75 -2.93 -19.05 11.88
CA ALA A 75 -2.39 -17.71 11.69
C ALA A 75 -1.94 -17.15 13.05
N PRO A 76 -0.64 -17.15 13.38
CA PRO A 76 -0.16 -16.44 14.56
C PRO A 76 -0.58 -14.97 14.46
N ARG A 77 -1.16 -14.43 15.53
CA ARG A 77 -1.71 -13.08 15.61
C ARG A 77 -0.65 -12.04 15.22
N LEU A 78 -1.05 -10.99 14.48
CA LEU A 78 -0.15 -9.89 14.11
C LEU A 78 0.69 -9.42 15.29
N THR A 79 2.01 -9.44 15.11
CA THR A 79 2.91 -8.79 16.07
C THR A 79 2.74 -7.27 15.99
N ALA A 80 3.13 -6.54 17.04
CA ALA A 80 3.13 -5.08 17.00
C ALA A 80 4.12 -4.53 15.95
N SER A 81 5.13 -5.32 15.58
CA SER A 81 6.09 -5.00 14.53
C SER A 81 5.44 -5.07 13.15
N ASP A 82 4.71 -6.16 12.87
CA ASP A 82 4.05 -6.39 11.58
C ASP A 82 3.06 -5.27 11.25
N ARG A 83 2.28 -4.81 12.25
CA ARG A 83 1.34 -3.69 12.09
C ARG A 83 2.03 -2.41 11.61
N LYS A 84 3.20 -2.08 12.19
CA LYS A 84 3.96 -0.89 11.79
C LYS A 84 4.47 -0.98 10.36
N VAL A 85 4.90 -2.18 9.94
CA VAL A 85 5.37 -2.42 8.57
C VAL A 85 4.21 -2.31 7.59
N VAL A 86 3.06 -2.93 7.87
CA VAL A 86 1.84 -2.82 7.06
C VAL A 86 1.40 -1.37 6.91
N ASP A 87 1.34 -0.61 8.02
CA ASP A 87 0.95 0.80 8.00
C ASP A 87 1.94 1.65 7.19
N SER A 88 3.24 1.34 7.26
CA SER A 88 4.26 2.06 6.50
C SER A 88 4.15 1.79 5.01
N ILE A 89 3.96 0.53 4.60
CA ILE A 89 3.74 0.13 3.21
C ILE A 89 2.47 0.78 2.65
N ARG A 90 1.37 0.78 3.43
CA ARG A 90 0.13 1.46 3.05
C ARG A 90 0.34 2.95 2.86
N LYS A 91 0.95 3.64 3.84
CA LYS A 91 1.24 5.08 3.76
C LYS A 91 2.12 5.42 2.56
N LEU A 92 3.14 4.62 2.28
CA LEU A 92 4.04 4.82 1.15
C LEU A 92 3.31 4.65 -0.18
N THR A 93 2.54 3.56 -0.33
CA THR A 93 1.76 3.28 -1.54
C THR A 93 0.73 4.38 -1.78
N ALA A 94 0.01 4.76 -0.73
CA ALA A 94 -1.01 5.80 -0.77
C ALA A 94 -0.42 7.20 -1.05
N PHE A 95 0.77 7.50 -0.54
CA PHE A 95 1.54 8.70 -0.89
C PHE A 95 1.86 8.76 -2.39
N PHE A 96 2.35 7.67 -2.98
CA PHE A 96 2.69 7.62 -4.40
C PHE A 96 1.45 7.60 -5.33
N LEU A 97 0.36 6.93 -4.95
CA LEU A 97 -0.92 6.99 -5.67
C LEU A 97 -1.61 8.36 -5.52
N GLY A 98 -1.19 9.15 -4.53
CA GLY A 98 -1.88 10.36 -4.06
C GLY A 98 -3.22 10.08 -3.37
N ASP A 99 -3.59 8.82 -3.21
CA ASP A 99 -4.88 8.34 -2.75
C ASP A 99 -4.78 7.81 -1.31
N LEU A 100 -4.99 8.69 -0.31
CA LEU A 100 -5.32 8.26 1.05
C LEU A 100 -6.82 8.48 1.30
N ASP A 101 -7.71 7.92 0.47
CA ASP A 101 -9.09 7.63 0.91
C ASP A 101 -9.07 6.36 1.77
N THR A 102 -8.77 6.49 3.06
CA THR A 102 -9.06 5.47 4.06
C THR A 102 -10.41 5.74 4.72
N THR A 103 -11.47 5.84 3.92
CA THR A 103 -12.87 5.71 4.39
C THR A 103 -13.72 5.11 3.27
N PRO A 104 -14.49 4.04 3.51
CA PRO A 104 -15.48 3.57 2.55
C PRO A 104 -16.66 4.55 2.61
N ALA A 105 -16.62 5.60 1.78
CA ALA A 105 -17.76 6.47 1.57
C ALA A 105 -18.23 6.29 0.13
N GLU A 106 -19.45 5.75 0.02
CA GLU A 106 -20.19 5.61 -1.21
C GLU A 106 -20.23 6.95 -1.98
N GLY A 107 -19.90 6.88 -3.27
CA GLY A 107 -20.27 7.91 -4.23
C GLY A 107 -19.49 9.22 -4.15
N SER A 108 -18.31 9.25 -4.76
CA SER A 108 -17.84 10.45 -5.45
C SER A 108 -16.92 10.05 -6.60
N ALA A 109 -17.34 10.42 -7.81
CA ALA A 109 -16.59 10.21 -9.02
C ALA A 109 -15.20 10.86 -8.93
N ALA A 110 -14.17 10.11 -9.32
CA ALA A 110 -12.95 10.62 -9.95
C ALA A 110 -12.28 11.81 -9.24
N SER A 111 -11.44 11.63 -8.21
CA SER A 111 -10.08 11.04 -8.30
C SER A 111 -9.22 11.49 -9.50
N MET A 112 -9.42 12.71 -10.03
CA MET A 112 -8.57 13.28 -11.10
C MET A 112 -7.45 14.23 -10.64
N GLN A 113 -7.37 14.64 -9.37
CA GLN A 113 -6.25 15.45 -8.85
C GLN A 113 -5.84 15.00 -7.44
N SER A 114 -4.96 14.01 -7.34
CA SER A 114 -4.49 13.51 -6.04
C SER A 114 -3.17 14.17 -5.61
N ASN A 115 -3.33 15.28 -4.88
CA ASN A 115 -2.39 15.91 -3.94
C ASN A 115 -3.25 16.71 -2.94
N ASN A 116 -4.06 15.98 -2.17
CA ASN A 116 -5.21 16.52 -1.46
C ASN A 116 -4.78 17.37 -0.24
N PRO A 117 -5.04 18.69 -0.22
CA PRO A 117 -4.68 19.56 0.91
C PRO A 117 -5.44 19.23 2.20
N ALA A 118 -6.50 18.41 2.14
CA ALA A 118 -7.20 17.89 3.31
C ALA A 118 -6.36 16.83 4.06
N LEU A 119 -5.60 15.99 3.34
CA LEU A 119 -4.73 14.98 3.94
C LEU A 119 -3.51 15.59 4.61
N VAL A 120 -2.89 16.57 3.95
CA VAL A 120 -1.84 17.39 4.56
C VAL A 120 -2.33 18.01 5.87
N ARG A 121 -3.60 18.43 5.91
CA ARG A 121 -4.24 18.94 7.12
C ARG A 121 -4.46 17.90 8.21
N ALA A 122 -4.84 16.68 7.84
CA ALA A 122 -5.11 15.60 8.78
C ALA A 122 -3.83 14.95 9.34
N LEU A 123 -2.74 14.94 8.57
CA LEU A 123 -1.50 14.25 8.93
C LEU A 123 -0.45 15.16 9.59
N ALA A 124 -0.60 16.48 9.48
CA ALA A 124 0.34 17.39 10.08
C ALA A 124 0.08 17.55 11.58
N PRO A 125 1.05 17.20 12.44
CA PRO A 125 0.88 17.24 13.90
C PRO A 125 0.77 18.67 14.45
N ASP A 126 1.28 19.67 13.71
CA ASP A 126 1.30 21.07 14.13
C ASP A 126 1.23 22.04 12.92
N ARG A 127 1.12 23.34 13.23
CA ARG A 127 1.04 24.41 12.22
C ARG A 127 2.32 24.55 11.38
N ALA A 128 3.48 24.20 11.92
CA ALA A 128 4.74 24.29 11.19
C ALA A 128 4.82 23.17 10.14
N ALA A 129 4.44 21.94 10.51
CA ALA A 129 4.31 20.81 9.60
C ALA A 129 3.28 21.08 8.49
N LEU A 130 2.16 21.74 8.81
CA LEU A 130 1.17 22.18 7.82
C LEU A 130 1.78 23.12 6.78
N GLN A 131 2.50 24.14 7.21
CA GLN A 131 3.13 25.11 6.30
C GLN A 131 4.19 24.44 5.43
N GLN A 132 4.98 23.52 6.00
CA GLN A 132 5.97 22.75 5.26
C GLN A 132 5.31 21.89 4.19
N ALA A 133 4.29 21.11 4.56
CA ALA A 133 3.60 20.25 3.61
C ALA A 133 2.85 21.04 2.53
N GLN A 134 2.28 22.22 2.86
CA GLN A 134 1.71 23.13 1.86
C GLN A 134 2.76 23.63 0.86
N ALA A 135 3.99 23.89 1.31
CA ALA A 135 5.09 24.28 0.43
C ALA A 135 5.56 23.14 -0.48
N LEU A 136 5.31 21.88 -0.10
CA LEU A 136 5.65 20.70 -0.92
C LEU A 136 4.57 20.35 -1.95
N LEU A 137 3.31 20.76 -1.75
CA LEU A 137 2.21 20.47 -2.67
C LEU A 137 2.51 20.78 -4.15
N PRO A 138 3.06 21.95 -4.55
CA PRO A 138 3.36 22.21 -5.96
C PRO A 138 4.40 21.23 -6.51
N VAL A 139 5.41 20.89 -5.71
CA VAL A 139 6.46 19.93 -6.09
C VAL A 139 5.88 18.53 -6.32
N LEU A 140 4.96 18.09 -5.44
CA LEU A 140 4.29 16.81 -5.61
C LEU A 140 3.38 16.79 -6.84
N ARG A 141 2.76 17.92 -7.19
CA ARG A 141 1.90 18.02 -8.38
C ARG A 141 2.70 17.94 -9.68
N GLU A 142 3.89 18.52 -9.70
CA GLU A 142 4.78 18.48 -10.86
C GLU A 142 5.23 17.06 -11.21
N ASN A 143 5.33 16.16 -10.23
CA ASN A 143 5.78 14.77 -10.39
C ASN A 143 4.65 13.75 -10.24
N GLN A 144 3.39 14.18 -10.32
CA GLN A 144 2.24 13.35 -9.94
C GLN A 144 2.11 12.11 -10.84
N ALA A 145 2.39 12.25 -12.14
CA ALA A 145 2.28 11.14 -13.08
C ALA A 145 3.30 10.04 -12.76
N GLU A 146 4.55 10.44 -12.58
CA GLU A 146 5.67 9.54 -12.25
C GLU A 146 5.49 8.88 -10.88
N MET A 147 5.01 9.66 -9.89
CA MET A 147 4.64 9.13 -8.58
C MET A 147 3.55 8.07 -8.68
N ARG A 148 2.49 8.33 -9.43
CA ARG A 148 1.37 7.39 -9.61
C ARG A 148 1.82 6.12 -10.31
N ASP A 149 2.59 6.25 -11.38
CA ASP A 149 3.11 5.11 -12.14
C ASP A 149 3.99 4.22 -11.25
N PHE A 150 4.87 4.83 -10.45
CA PHE A 150 5.70 4.09 -9.50
C PHE A 150 4.86 3.44 -8.39
N GLY A 151 3.88 4.14 -7.84
CA GLY A 151 2.99 3.56 -6.84
C GLY A 151 2.14 2.39 -7.39
N LEU A 152 1.72 2.44 -8.66
CA LEU A 152 1.06 1.32 -9.34
C LEU A 152 2.01 0.11 -9.51
N GLN A 153 3.30 0.35 -9.75
CA GLN A 153 4.30 -0.72 -9.78
C GLN A 153 4.43 -1.40 -8.41
N ILE A 154 4.46 -0.63 -7.32
CA ILE A 154 4.45 -1.16 -5.95
C ILE A 154 3.21 -2.02 -5.73
N ALA A 155 2.02 -1.49 -6.01
CA ALA A 155 0.76 -2.21 -5.84
C ALA A 155 0.72 -3.50 -6.68
N GLY A 156 1.22 -3.45 -7.92
CA GLY A 156 1.34 -4.61 -8.81
C GLY A 156 2.24 -5.69 -8.23
N ARG A 157 3.43 -5.34 -7.73
CA ARG A 157 4.36 -6.29 -7.11
C ARG A 157 3.82 -6.89 -5.81
N LEU A 158 3.16 -6.10 -4.98
CA LEU A 158 2.50 -6.59 -3.77
C LEU A 158 1.36 -7.57 -4.10
N THR A 159 0.61 -7.28 -5.17
CA THR A 159 -0.44 -8.19 -5.67
C THR A 159 0.17 -9.51 -6.18
N GLU A 160 1.25 -9.43 -6.97
CA GLU A 160 1.99 -10.60 -7.46
C GLU A 160 2.48 -11.48 -6.28
N LEU A 161 3.03 -10.86 -5.25
CA LEU A 161 3.48 -11.54 -4.03
C LEU A 161 2.32 -12.27 -3.33
N GLN A 162 1.16 -11.62 -3.19
CA GLN A 162 -0.03 -12.23 -2.59
C GLN A 162 -0.50 -13.45 -3.39
N THR A 163 -0.60 -13.32 -4.72
CA THR A 163 -1.01 -14.43 -5.58
C THR A 163 -0.03 -15.61 -5.50
N ARG A 164 1.29 -15.34 -5.55
CA ARG A 164 2.32 -16.37 -5.41
C ARG A 164 2.19 -17.15 -4.11
N ARG A 165 1.98 -16.45 -2.99
CA ARG A 165 1.82 -17.07 -1.66
C ARG A 165 0.53 -17.90 -1.57
N ALA A 166 -0.58 -17.39 -2.10
CA ALA A 166 -1.85 -18.12 -2.13
C ALA A 166 -1.74 -19.43 -2.91
N LEU A 167 -1.10 -19.40 -4.09
CA LEU A 167 -0.87 -20.59 -4.91
C LEU A 167 0.05 -21.61 -4.23
N GLY A 168 1.12 -21.16 -3.57
CA GLY A 168 2.01 -22.03 -2.81
C GLY A 168 1.27 -22.82 -1.72
N PHE A 169 0.37 -22.17 -0.99
CA PHE A 169 -0.44 -22.81 0.04
C PHE A 169 -1.40 -23.88 -0.52
N VAL A 170 -2.08 -23.57 -1.64
CA VAL A 170 -2.96 -24.54 -2.29
C VAL A 170 -2.16 -25.78 -2.71
N ARG A 171 -0.96 -25.59 -3.26
CA ARG A 171 -0.07 -26.68 -3.64
C ARG A 171 0.36 -27.53 -2.44
N GLU A 172 0.76 -26.92 -1.33
CA GLU A 172 1.12 -27.64 -0.09
C GLU A 172 -0.07 -28.47 0.44
N ARG A 173 -1.28 -27.91 0.42
CA ARG A 173 -2.52 -28.60 0.86
C ARG A 173 -2.89 -29.79 -0.01
N VAL A 174 -2.67 -29.68 -1.33
CA VAL A 174 -2.93 -30.78 -2.27
C VAL A 174 -1.86 -31.87 -2.15
N ALA A 175 -0.59 -31.50 -1.93
CA ALA A 175 0.50 -32.46 -1.78
C ALA A 175 0.50 -33.20 -0.42
N ALA A 176 -0.16 -32.64 0.59
CA ALA A 176 -0.30 -33.25 1.93
C ALA A 176 -1.51 -34.21 2.06
N ARG A 177 -2.25 -34.46 0.98
CA ARG A 177 -3.31 -35.47 0.88
C ARG A 177 -2.84 -36.66 0.07
#